data_AF-A0A3E0DSA2-F1
#
_entry.id   AF-A0A3E0DSA2-F1
#
_cell.length_a   1.000
_cell.length_b   1.000
_cell.length_c   1.000
_cell.angle_alpha   90.00
_cell.angle_beta   90.00
_cell.angle_gamma   90.00
#
_symmetry.space_group_name_H-M   'P 1'
#
loop_
_entity.id
_entity.type
_entity.pdbx_description
1 polymer ?
#
loop_
_entity_poly.entity_id
_entity_poly.type
_entity_poly.pdbx_seq_one_letter_code
_entity_poly.pdbx_strand_id
1 'polypeptide(L)'
;MGVTGEVSIFLSSLMISNSFYIARKEIGKDKTIQSILQILEYCHILSVGDLEIRNAFQNGFKDFEDAIQFETAIQNPPVEAIITRNIKDYKLSTLPVHTPDSFLALFK
;
A
#
# COMPACT_ATOMS: atom_id res chain seq x y z
N MET A 1 -5.89 6.87 17.52
CA MET A 1 -6.68 7.72 16.61
C MET A 1 -6.87 6.94 15.33
N GLY A 2 -7.96 6.18 15.26
CA GLY A 2 -8.35 5.32 14.15
C GLY A 2 -9.82 4.97 14.36
N VAL A 3 -10.65 6.01 14.53
CA VAL A 3 -12.07 5.86 14.86
C VAL A 3 -12.85 6.99 14.19
N THR A 4 -13.17 6.79 12.93
CA THR A 4 -14.48 7.07 12.32
C THR A 4 -14.67 5.99 11.26
N GLY A 5 -15.78 5.25 11.29
CA GLY A 5 -16.02 4.06 10.47
C GLY A 5 -16.26 4.35 8.98
N GLU A 6 -15.47 5.22 8.38
CA GLU A 6 -15.62 5.67 6.99
C GLU A 6 -14.49 5.20 6.06
N VAL A 7 -13.33 4.80 6.59
CA VAL A 7 -12.17 4.42 5.77
C VAL A 7 -11.54 3.13 6.27
N SER A 8 -11.43 2.16 5.36
CA SER A 8 -10.66 0.93 5.57
C SER A 8 -9.29 1.06 4.92
N ILE A 9 -8.22 0.79 5.69
CA ILE A 9 -6.84 0.89 5.20
C ILE A 9 -6.35 -0.50 4.80
N PHE A 10 -5.76 -0.61 3.62
CA PHE A 10 -5.22 -1.85 3.08
C PHE A 10 -3.73 -1.69 2.75
N LEU A 11 -2.94 -2.73 3.02
CA LEU A 11 -1.52 -2.81 2.71
C LEU A 11 -1.23 -4.13 1.99
N SER A 12 -0.42 -4.11 0.93
CA SER A 12 0.03 -5.36 0.30
C SER A 12 1.02 -6.10 1.21
N SER A 13 1.05 -7.43 1.13
CA SER A 13 2.03 -8.25 1.86
C SER A 13 3.49 -7.91 1.46
N LEU A 14 3.69 -7.43 0.24
CA LEU A 14 4.98 -6.90 -0.23
C LEU A 14 5.39 -5.64 0.54
N MET A 15 4.48 -4.67 0.71
CA MET A 15 4.77 -3.46 1.48
C MET A 15 5.19 -3.77 2.93
N ILE A 16 4.59 -4.78 3.56
CA ILE A 16 4.98 -5.21 4.91
C ILE A 16 6.42 -5.75 4.92
N SER A 17 6.76 -6.59 3.93
CA SER A 17 8.12 -7.15 3.78
C SER A 17 9.16 -6.06 3.56
N ASN A 18 8.86 -5.09 2.69
CA ASN A 18 9.74 -3.97 2.38
C ASN A 18 9.90 -3.03 3.58
N SER A 19 8.81 -2.70 4.26
CA SER A 19 8.81 -1.89 5.48
C SER A 19 9.66 -2.54 6.58
N PHE A 20 9.51 -3.84 6.79
CA PHE A 20 10.34 -4.59 7.73
C PHE A 20 11.82 -4.55 7.36
N TYR A 21 12.14 -4.79 6.09
CA TYR A 21 13.51 -4.82 5.60
C TYR A 21 14.24 -3.48 5.78
N ILE A 22 13.55 -2.37 5.56
CA ILE A 22 14.07 -1.01 5.73
C ILE A 22 14.18 -0.69 7.22
N ALA A 23 13.06 -0.77 7.96
CA ALA A 23 13.00 -0.32 9.35
C ALA A 23 13.95 -1.12 10.26
N ARG A 24 14.13 -2.43 10.05
CA ARG A 24 15.04 -3.25 10.88
C ARG A 24 16.49 -2.76 10.85
N LYS A 25 16.92 -2.08 9.79
CA LYS A 25 18.27 -1.51 9.67
C LYS A 25 18.44 -0.26 10.53
N GLU A 26 17.35 0.49 10.73
CA GLU A 26 17.35 1.77 11.44
C GLU A 26 17.08 1.62 12.93
N ILE A 27 16.08 0.80 13.30
CA ILE A 27 15.60 0.71 14.69
C ILE A 27 15.81 -0.67 15.33
N GLY A 28 16.38 -1.62 14.60
CA GLY A 28 16.60 -3.00 15.03
C GLY A 28 15.36 -3.90 14.89
N LYS A 29 15.58 -5.22 14.89
CA LYS A 29 14.55 -6.22 14.58
C LYS A 29 13.32 -6.13 15.49
N ASP A 30 13.52 -6.17 16.81
CA ASP A 30 12.41 -6.32 17.75
C ASP A 30 11.50 -5.08 17.77
N LYS A 31 12.10 -3.88 17.74
CA LYS A 31 11.34 -2.62 17.63
C LYS A 31 10.58 -2.55 16.31
N THR A 32 11.17 -2.99 15.19
CA THR A 32 10.47 -3.06 13.91
C THR A 32 9.25 -3.97 13.96
N ILE A 33 9.36 -5.16 14.57
CA ILE A 33 8.23 -6.07 14.73
C ILE A 33 7.11 -5.38 15.51
N GLN A 34 7.44 -4.77 16.66
CA GLN A 34 6.47 -4.06 17.50
C GLN A 34 5.77 -2.92 16.74
N SER A 35 6.53 -2.09 16.01
CA SER A 35 5.97 -0.98 15.23
C SER A 35 5.07 -1.46 14.10
N ILE A 36 5.45 -2.52 13.37
CA ILE A 36 4.62 -3.08 12.31
C ILE A 36 3.33 -3.66 12.87
N LEU A 37 3.39 -4.41 13.99
CA LEU A 37 2.19 -4.93 14.64
C LEU A 37 1.22 -3.82 15.05
N GLN A 38 1.72 -2.70 15.58
CA GLN A 38 0.88 -1.54 15.89
C GLN A 38 0.22 -0.92 14.65
N ILE A 39 0.93 -0.85 13.51
CA ILE A 39 0.34 -0.37 12.26
C ILE A 39 -0.77 -1.31 11.78
N LEU A 40 -0.56 -2.62 11.91
CA LEU A 40 -1.51 -3.65 11.49
C LEU A 40 -2.78 -3.69 12.35
N GLU A 41 -2.81 -3.07 13.54
CA GLU A 41 -4.06 -2.88 14.30
C GLU A 41 -5.09 -2.01 13.55
N TYR A 42 -4.64 -1.20 12.59
CA TYR A 42 -5.47 -0.27 11.82
C TYR A 42 -5.61 -0.64 10.33
N CYS A 43 -4.94 -1.71 9.89
CA CYS A 43 -4.80 -2.03 8.47
C CYS A 43 -5.14 -3.50 8.18
N HIS A 44 -5.71 -3.75 7.01
CA HIS A 44 -5.89 -5.10 6.47
C HIS A 44 -4.74 -5.44 5.51
N ILE A 45 -4.23 -6.66 5.58
CA ILE A 45 -3.20 -7.14 4.66
C ILE A 45 -3.88 -7.78 3.45
N LEU A 46 -3.50 -7.32 2.25
CA LEU A 46 -3.84 -7.95 0.98
C LEU A 46 -2.68 -8.84 0.51
N SER A 47 -3.01 -10.06 0.10
CA SER A 47 -2.03 -11.02 -0.40
C SER A 47 -1.59 -10.64 -1.81
N VAL A 48 -0.28 -10.71 -2.06
CA VAL A 48 0.28 -10.71 -3.41
C VAL A 48 0.47 -12.17 -3.86
N GLY A 49 -0.25 -12.59 -4.90
CA GLY A 49 -0.24 -13.94 -5.45
C GLY A 49 0.23 -13.99 -6.91
N ASP A 50 0.03 -15.14 -7.57
CA ASP A 50 0.45 -15.37 -8.96
C ASP A 50 -0.21 -14.37 -9.93
N LEU A 51 -1.48 -14.02 -9.72
CA LEU A 51 -2.23 -13.10 -10.57
C LEU A 51 -1.62 -11.70 -10.56
N GLU A 52 -1.41 -11.13 -9.36
CA GLU A 52 -0.84 -9.79 -9.20
C GLU A 52 0.56 -9.71 -9.81
N ILE A 53 1.38 -10.75 -9.59
CA ILE A 53 2.74 -10.81 -10.14
C ILE A 53 2.72 -10.88 -11.67
N ARG A 54 1.89 -11.74 -12.26
CA ARG A 54 1.79 -11.89 -13.73
C ARG A 54 1.32 -10.61 -14.39
N ASN A 55 0.29 -9.97 -13.83
CA ASN A 55 -0.22 -8.73 -14.38
C ASN A 55 0.77 -7.58 -14.20
N ALA A 56 1.52 -7.54 -13.08
CA ALA A 56 2.54 -6.53 -12.84
C ALA A 56 3.66 -6.56 -13.90
N PHE A 57 3.98 -7.75 -14.44
CA PHE A 57 4.91 -7.86 -15.57
C PHE A 57 4.34 -7.35 -16.91
N GLN A 58 3.03 -7.14 -17.01
CA GLN A 58 2.33 -6.81 -18.25
C GLN A 58 1.72 -5.40 -18.26
N ASN A 59 1.58 -4.76 -17.10
CA ASN A 59 0.84 -3.50 -16.96
C ASN A 59 1.63 -2.23 -17.35
N GLY A 60 2.91 -2.36 -17.69
CA GLY A 60 3.73 -1.28 -18.25
C GLY A 60 4.23 -0.24 -17.23
N PHE A 61 4.03 -0.46 -15.92
CA PHE A 61 4.64 0.37 -14.89
C PHE A 61 6.18 0.26 -14.96
N LYS A 62 6.86 1.39 -14.74
CA LYS A 62 8.33 1.43 -14.78
C LYS A 62 8.95 0.77 -13.55
N ASP A 63 8.36 1.02 -12.39
CA ASP A 63 8.76 0.43 -11.13
C ASP A 63 7.91 -0.80 -10.84
N PHE A 64 8.56 -1.92 -10.55
CA PHE A 64 7.89 -3.20 -10.38
C PHE A 64 7.14 -3.30 -9.03
N GLU A 65 7.61 -2.62 -7.98
CA GLU A 65 6.89 -2.59 -6.72
C GLU A 65 5.60 -1.78 -6.85
N ASP A 66 5.65 -0.63 -7.56
CA ASP A 66 4.46 0.15 -7.89
C ASP A 66 3.49 -0.64 -8.79
N ALA A 67 4.02 -1.42 -9.74
CA ALA A 67 3.23 -2.33 -10.57
C ALA A 67 2.47 -3.35 -9.72
N ILE A 68 3.14 -4.04 -8.79
CA ILE A 68 2.54 -5.03 -7.89
C ILE A 68 1.51 -4.35 -6.98
N GLN A 69 1.84 -3.18 -6.43
CA GLN A 69 0.93 -2.44 -5.55
C GLN A 69 -0.36 -2.05 -6.28
N PHE A 70 -0.26 -1.57 -7.52
CA PHE A 70 -1.40 -1.25 -8.36
C PHE A 70 -2.24 -2.50 -8.67
N GLU A 71 -1.61 -3.60 -9.10
CA GLU A 71 -2.33 -4.86 -9.34
C GLU A 71 -3.03 -5.38 -8.08
N THR A 72 -2.34 -5.36 -6.94
CA THR A 72 -2.93 -5.77 -5.66
C THR A 72 -4.15 -4.92 -5.32
N ALA A 73 -4.12 -3.61 -5.57
CA ALA A 73 -5.27 -2.74 -5.35
C ALA A 73 -6.44 -3.10 -6.28
N ILE A 74 -6.23 -3.20 -7.59
CA ILE A 74 -7.33 -3.43 -8.54
C ILE A 74 -7.94 -4.83 -8.46
N GLN A 75 -7.18 -5.84 -8.03
CA GLN A 75 -7.71 -7.20 -7.82
C GLN A 75 -8.53 -7.32 -6.53
N ASN A 76 -8.58 -6.27 -5.70
CA ASN A 76 -9.30 -6.25 -4.43
C ASN A 76 -10.39 -5.16 -4.48
N PRO A 77 -11.63 -5.49 -4.89
CA PRO A 77 -12.71 -4.52 -5.12
C PRO A 77 -13.05 -3.54 -3.98
N PRO A 78 -12.81 -3.85 -2.68
CA PRO A 78 -12.97 -2.87 -1.61
C PRO A 78 -11.97 -1.71 -1.65
N VAL A 79 -10.93 -1.76 -2.48
CA VAL A 79 -9.92 -0.71 -2.60
C VAL A 79 -10.34 0.30 -3.67
N GLU A 80 -10.64 1.51 -3.22
CA GLU A 80 -11.17 2.58 -4.08
C GLU A 80 -10.11 3.60 -4.52
N ALA A 81 -8.95 3.64 -3.86
CA ALA A 81 -7.88 4.58 -4.17
C ALA A 81 -6.51 4.08 -3.70
N ILE A 82 -5.45 4.59 -4.33
CA ILE A 82 -4.06 4.37 -3.92
C ILE A 82 -3.53 5.62 -3.23
N ILE A 83 -2.96 5.45 -2.03
CA ILE A 83 -2.34 6.54 -1.27
C ILE A 83 -0.81 6.43 -1.36
N THR A 84 -0.16 7.40 -2.01
CA THR A 84 1.29 7.43 -2.18
C THR A 84 1.82 8.85 -2.28
N ARG A 85 3.06 9.06 -1.84
CA ARG A 85 3.78 10.32 -2.10
C ARG A 85 4.33 10.40 -3.52
N ASN A 86 4.34 9.30 -4.26
CA ASN A 86 4.98 9.16 -5.57
C ASN A 86 3.97 9.16 -6.73
N ILE A 87 3.04 10.11 -6.75
CA ILE A 87 1.94 10.16 -7.75
C ILE A 87 2.45 10.06 -9.19
N LYS A 88 3.61 10.66 -9.49
CA LYS A 88 4.21 10.72 -10.83
C LYS A 88 4.50 9.34 -11.46
N ASP A 89 4.63 8.30 -10.65
CA ASP A 89 4.98 6.96 -11.12
C ASP A 89 3.72 6.08 -11.30
N TYR A 90 2.55 6.57 -10.88
CA TYR A 90 1.24 5.91 -11.02
C TYR A 90 0.42 6.45 -12.20
N LYS A 91 1.06 6.94 -13.27
CA LYS A 91 0.37 7.49 -14.45
C LYS A 91 -0.53 6.49 -15.18
N LEU A 92 -0.25 5.20 -15.02
CA LEU A 92 -1.01 4.11 -15.63
C LEU A 92 -2.12 3.59 -14.70
N SER A 93 -2.26 4.16 -13.50
CA SER A 93 -3.30 3.75 -12.56
C SER A 93 -4.68 4.08 -13.10
N THR A 94 -5.57 3.09 -13.07
CA THR A 94 -7.02 3.27 -13.29
C THR A 94 -7.75 3.66 -12.00
N LEU A 95 -7.12 3.50 -10.84
CA LEU A 95 -7.62 3.97 -9.55
C LEU A 95 -7.19 5.42 -9.30
N PRO A 96 -8.01 6.22 -8.59
CA PRO A 96 -7.60 7.50 -8.02
C PRO A 96 -6.31 7.35 -7.21
N VAL A 97 -5.39 8.30 -7.38
CA VAL A 97 -4.11 8.32 -6.67
C VAL A 97 -3.96 9.64 -5.93
N HIS A 98 -3.76 9.55 -4.63
CA HIS A 98 -3.68 10.71 -3.74
C HIS A 98 -2.40 10.68 -2.90
N THR A 99 -1.85 11.86 -2.61
CA THR A 99 -0.95 11.98 -1.44
C THR A 99 -1.78 11.87 -0.16
N PRO A 100 -1.17 11.45 0.97
CA PRO A 100 -1.84 11.46 2.27
C PRO A 100 -2.53 12.80 2.57
N ASP A 101 -1.84 13.92 2.35
CA ASP A 101 -2.39 15.26 2.61
C ASP A 101 -3.60 15.58 1.73
N SER A 102 -3.53 15.23 0.44
CA SER A 102 -4.64 15.46 -0.50
C SER A 102 -5.85 14.56 -0.21
N PHE A 103 -5.61 13.34 0.26
CA PHE A 103 -6.68 12.42 0.65
C PHE A 103 -7.39 12.90 1.92
N LEU A 104 -6.62 13.28 2.95
CA LEU A 104 -7.18 13.81 4.20
C LEU A 104 -7.97 15.10 3.98
N ALA A 105 -7.63 15.90 2.96
CA ALA A 105 -8.40 17.09 2.60
C ALA A 105 -9.82 16.80 2.07
N LEU A 106 -10.12 15.55 1.67
CA LEU A 106 -11.46 15.14 1.22
C LEU A 106 -12.46 14.95 2.37
N PHE A 107 -11.97 14.81 3.61
CA PHE A 107 -12.77 14.58 4.83
C PHE A 107 -12.92 15.84 5.69
N LYS A 108 -12.69 17.02 5.11
CA LYS A 108 -12.83 18.31 5.79
C LYS A 108 -14.21 18.92 5.60
#